data_AF-A0A0N9NX07-F1
#
_entry.id   AF-A0A0N9NX07-F1
#
_cell.length_a   1.000
_cell.length_b   1.000
_cell.length_c   1.000
_cell.angle_alpha   90.00
_cell.angle_beta   90.00
_cell.angle_gamma   90.00
#
_symmetry.space_group_name_H-M   'P 1'
#
loop_
_entity.id
_entity.type
_entity.pdbx_description
1 polymer ?
#
loop_
_entity_poly.entity_id
_entity_poly.type
_entity_poly.pdbx_seq_one_letter_code
_entity_poly.pdbx_strand_id
1 'polypeptide(L)'
;MIIMTAEFFIGITVNGFLIIVNCYDLVKSRKILLLQILLICTGLSRFGLQMMLMTQSFFSVFFPFAYETNIYGPKMMFLWMFFSSVGLWFATCLSVFYCLKVSNFTQHWFLWLKFRISKCIFWLLLGSLLASVGTATVCIKVGLPLIEDSYVLRNPAVNVSKVNLLKNDELLLVNLTLVLPLSVFVMCTSMLCISLYKHKYQVQNRLHEFSNARTEAHMNALKMVTTFFCFFISYFAAFMANMTFRIPHRSHRFFVVKEVMAAYPAGHSIIIILSNSKLKDSFRTMICLMKKQ
;
A
#
# COMPACT_ATOMS: atom_id res chain seq x y z
N MET A 1 -9.77 19.75 6.71
CA MET A 1 -10.20 19.83 5.30
C MET A 1 -9.08 20.31 4.39
N ILE A 2 -8.52 21.51 4.59
CA ILE A 2 -7.43 22.05 3.74
C ILE A 2 -6.21 21.11 3.68
N ILE A 3 -5.75 20.64 4.85
CA ILE A 3 -4.60 19.71 4.95
C ILE A 3 -4.87 18.42 4.17
N MET A 4 -6.00 17.77 4.45
CA MET A 4 -6.45 16.56 3.77
C MET A 4 -6.58 16.73 2.24
N THR A 5 -7.14 17.85 1.77
CA THR A 5 -7.22 18.12 0.32
C THR A 5 -5.84 18.27 -0.29
N ALA A 6 -4.92 18.99 0.37
CA ALA A 6 -3.55 19.12 -0.10
C ALA A 6 -2.85 17.76 -0.17
N GLU A 7 -3.05 16.91 0.83
CA GLU A 7 -2.52 15.55 0.86
C GLU A 7 -3.06 14.67 -0.27
N PHE A 8 -4.35 14.79 -0.62
CA PHE A 8 -4.91 14.12 -1.79
C PHE A 8 -4.26 14.58 -3.08
N PHE A 9 -4.15 15.88 -3.32
CA PHE A 9 -3.50 16.41 -4.51
C PHE A 9 -2.04 15.98 -4.60
N ILE A 10 -1.27 16.11 -3.51
CA ILE A 10 0.11 15.65 -3.45
C ILE A 10 0.19 14.16 -3.77
N GLY A 11 -0.65 13.34 -3.15
CA GLY A 11 -0.70 11.90 -3.39
C GLY A 11 -0.99 11.57 -4.86
N ILE A 12 -2.01 12.19 -5.46
CA ILE A 12 -2.39 11.99 -6.87
C ILE A 12 -1.25 12.38 -7.80
N THR A 13 -0.68 13.57 -7.60
CA THR A 13 0.42 14.08 -8.45
C THR A 13 1.67 13.21 -8.35
N VAL A 14 2.09 12.85 -7.13
CA VAL A 14 3.31 12.07 -6.90
C VAL A 14 3.15 10.64 -7.44
N ASN A 15 2.01 9.99 -7.20
CA ASN A 15 1.73 8.66 -7.74
C ASN A 15 1.59 8.68 -9.26
N GLY A 16 0.93 9.69 -9.83
CA GLY A 16 0.82 9.90 -11.27
C GLY A 16 2.19 10.07 -11.92
N PHE A 17 3.05 10.91 -11.34
CA PHE A 17 4.43 11.09 -11.80
C PHE A 17 5.22 9.77 -11.76
N LEU A 18 5.11 9.01 -10.66
CA LEU A 18 5.77 7.71 -10.53
C LEU A 18 5.36 6.76 -11.66
N ILE A 19 4.06 6.70 -11.99
CA ILE A 19 3.55 5.87 -13.09
C ILE A 19 4.13 6.33 -14.43
N ILE A 20 4.03 7.64 -14.73
CA ILE A 20 4.45 8.20 -16.02
C ILE A 20 5.93 7.97 -16.28
N VAL A 21 6.80 8.27 -15.32
CA VAL A 21 8.26 8.13 -15.50
C VAL A 21 8.67 6.67 -15.69
N ASN A 22 8.12 5.76 -14.89
CA ASN A 22 8.44 4.34 -15.02
C ASN A 22 7.88 3.74 -16.32
N CYS A 23 6.72 4.20 -16.78
CA CYS A 23 6.14 3.77 -18.05
C CYS A 23 6.97 4.28 -19.24
N TYR A 24 7.40 5.55 -19.20
CA TYR A 24 8.30 6.11 -20.20
C TYR A 24 9.62 5.34 -20.29
N ASP A 25 10.24 5.04 -19.14
CA ASP A 25 11.48 4.25 -19.12
C ASP A 25 11.28 2.82 -19.65
N LEU A 26 10.12 2.20 -19.38
CA LEU A 26 9.77 0.87 -19.86
C LEU A 26 9.65 0.85 -21.40
N VAL A 27 8.96 1.83 -21.96
CA VAL A 27 8.82 2.00 -23.42
C VAL A 27 10.17 2.29 -24.06
N LYS A 28 10.98 3.19 -23.46
CA LYS A 28 12.30 3.57 -23.96
C LYS A 28 13.29 2.41 -23.95
N SER A 29 13.29 1.61 -22.89
CA SER A 29 14.24 0.50 -22.72
C SER A 29 13.96 -0.70 -23.62
N ARG A 30 12.76 -0.78 -24.24
CA ARG A 30 12.29 -1.90 -25.08
C ARG A 30 12.45 -3.28 -24.42
N LYS A 31 12.61 -3.33 -23.10
CA LYS A 31 12.81 -4.55 -22.31
C LYS A 31 11.95 -4.46 -21.07
N ILE A 32 11.35 -5.59 -20.69
CA ILE A 32 10.55 -5.71 -19.48
C ILE A 32 11.48 -5.60 -18.27
N LEU A 33 11.52 -4.42 -17.63
CA LEU A 33 12.26 -4.21 -16.39
C LEU A 33 11.35 -4.46 -15.19
N LEU A 34 11.63 -5.52 -14.44
CA LEU A 34 10.80 -5.98 -13.32
C LEU A 34 10.54 -4.89 -12.26
N LEU A 35 11.56 -4.09 -11.95
CA LEU A 35 11.44 -2.96 -11.01
C LEU A 35 10.47 -1.89 -11.52
N GLN A 36 10.49 -1.57 -12.81
CA GLN A 36 9.58 -0.57 -13.39
C GLN A 36 8.14 -1.05 -13.32
N ILE A 37 7.89 -2.32 -13.63
CA ILE A 37 6.55 -2.93 -13.50
C ILE A 37 6.07 -2.87 -12.05
N LEU A 38 6.89 -3.28 -11.09
CA LEU A 38 6.55 -3.19 -9.66
C LEU A 38 6.19 -1.76 -9.24
N LEU A 39 6.97 -0.76 -9.70
CA LEU A 39 6.72 0.64 -9.40
C LEU A 39 5.45 1.17 -10.07
N ILE A 40 5.15 0.76 -11.30
CA ILE A 40 3.91 1.11 -12.01
C ILE A 40 2.71 0.49 -11.29
N CYS A 41 2.73 -0.80 -10.99
CA CYS A 41 1.67 -1.50 -10.26
C CYS A 41 1.42 -0.84 -8.89
N THR A 42 2.50 -0.57 -8.15
CA THR A 42 2.44 0.11 -6.86
C THR A 42 1.86 1.52 -6.99
N GLY A 43 2.34 2.32 -7.94
CA GLY A 43 1.82 3.66 -8.22
C GLY A 43 0.33 3.66 -8.60
N LEU A 44 -0.09 2.73 -9.46
CA LEU A 44 -1.47 2.61 -9.92
C LEU A 44 -2.43 2.25 -8.78
N SER A 45 -2.05 1.28 -7.93
CA SER A 45 -2.86 0.89 -6.77
C SER A 45 -3.10 2.06 -5.82
N ARG A 46 -2.07 2.87 -5.58
CA ARG A 46 -2.13 4.06 -4.70
C ARG A 46 -2.86 5.22 -5.31
N PHE A 47 -2.67 5.45 -6.61
CA PHE A 47 -3.43 6.44 -7.33
C PHE A 47 -4.93 6.15 -7.22
N GLY A 48 -5.33 4.90 -7.46
CA GLY A 48 -6.71 4.45 -7.26
C GLY A 48 -7.21 4.62 -5.83
N LEU A 49 -6.41 4.23 -4.84
CA LEU A 49 -6.75 4.39 -3.42
C LEU A 49 -6.93 5.87 -3.02
N GLN A 50 -6.04 6.76 -3.48
CA GLN A 50 -6.11 8.20 -3.19
C GLN A 50 -7.36 8.83 -3.81
N MET A 51 -7.70 8.46 -5.04
CA MET A 51 -8.93 8.90 -5.71
C MET A 51 -10.19 8.41 -4.98
N MET A 52 -10.18 7.16 -4.48
CA MET A 52 -11.29 6.61 -3.70
C MET A 52 -11.48 7.32 -2.37
N LEU A 53 -10.40 7.54 -1.62
CA LEU A 53 -10.45 8.26 -0.35
C LEU A 53 -10.91 9.71 -0.55
N MET A 54 -10.40 10.39 -1.58
CA MET A 54 -10.84 11.74 -1.94
C MET A 54 -12.34 11.79 -2.26
N THR A 55 -12.83 10.84 -3.05
CA THR A 55 -14.25 10.73 -3.39
C THR A 55 -15.10 10.51 -2.14
N GLN A 56 -14.73 9.55 -1.28
CA GLN A 56 -15.45 9.27 -0.04
C GLN A 56 -15.52 10.50 0.87
N SER A 57 -14.41 11.20 1.06
CA SER A 57 -14.34 12.38 1.93
C SER A 57 -15.08 13.58 1.35
N PHE A 58 -15.00 13.81 0.04
CA PHE A 58 -15.74 14.88 -0.63
C PHE A 58 -17.25 14.68 -0.54
N PHE A 59 -17.74 13.49 -0.93
CA PHE A 59 -19.18 13.20 -0.87
C PHE A 59 -19.72 13.18 0.56
N SER A 60 -18.93 12.69 1.54
CA SER A 60 -19.35 12.72 2.96
C SER A 60 -19.58 14.15 3.48
N VAL A 61 -18.82 15.13 2.99
CA VAL A 61 -18.91 16.53 3.42
C VAL A 61 -20.04 17.27 2.70
N PHE A 62 -20.03 17.23 1.37
CA PHE A 62 -20.89 18.05 0.53
C PHE A 62 -22.23 17.41 0.18
N PHE A 63 -22.30 16.07 0.11
CA PHE A 63 -23.47 15.33 -0.34
C PHE A 63 -23.77 14.12 0.56
N PRO A 64 -24.12 14.33 1.84
CA PRO A 64 -24.27 13.25 2.82
C PRO A 64 -25.34 12.21 2.42
N PHE A 65 -26.46 12.65 1.83
CA PHE A 65 -27.51 11.75 1.37
C PHE A 65 -27.06 10.89 0.17
N ALA A 66 -26.30 11.47 -0.76
CA ALA A 66 -25.70 10.72 -1.87
C ALA A 66 -24.56 9.80 -1.39
N TYR A 67 -23.88 10.18 -0.30
CA TYR A 67 -22.84 9.37 0.30
C TYR A 67 -23.41 8.06 0.86
N GLU A 68 -24.49 8.10 1.65
CA GLU A 68 -25.10 6.89 2.20
C GLU A 68 -25.69 5.97 1.13
N THR A 69 -26.35 6.55 0.12
CA THR A 69 -27.05 5.78 -0.92
C THR A 69 -26.12 5.20 -1.99
N ASN A 70 -25.11 5.98 -2.44
CA ASN A 70 -24.28 5.61 -3.59
C ASN A 70 -22.82 5.31 -3.23
N ILE A 71 -22.24 6.01 -2.24
CA ILE A 71 -20.80 5.88 -1.90
C ILE A 71 -20.56 4.83 -0.84
N TYR A 72 -21.52 4.61 0.05
CA TYR A 72 -21.51 3.54 1.04
C TYR A 72 -22.14 2.25 0.50
N GLY A 73 -22.40 2.19 -0.81
CA GLY A 73 -22.92 1.03 -1.50
C GLY A 73 -21.87 -0.07 -1.73
N PRO A 74 -22.32 -1.29 -2.08
CA PRO A 74 -21.46 -2.47 -2.25
C PRO A 74 -20.39 -2.29 -3.34
N LYS A 75 -20.69 -1.53 -4.40
CA LYS A 75 -19.75 -1.26 -5.50
C LYS A 75 -18.54 -0.43 -5.06
N MET A 76 -18.78 0.62 -4.27
CA MET A 76 -17.70 1.47 -3.78
C MET A 76 -16.92 0.79 -2.66
N MET A 77 -17.59 -0.02 -1.83
CA MET A 77 -16.91 -0.86 -0.84
C MET A 77 -15.98 -1.89 -1.52
N PHE A 78 -16.43 -2.51 -2.63
CA PHE A 78 -15.58 -3.39 -3.43
C PHE A 78 -14.33 -2.69 -3.93
N LEU A 79 -14.48 -1.53 -4.58
CA LEU A 79 -13.36 -0.77 -5.13
C LEU A 79 -12.39 -0.33 -4.03
N TRP A 80 -12.91 0.18 -2.92
CA TRP A 80 -12.07 0.58 -1.79
C TRP A 80 -11.29 -0.61 -1.20
N MET A 81 -11.95 -1.75 -1.00
CA MET A 81 -11.30 -2.96 -0.50
C MET A 81 -10.27 -3.50 -1.49
N PHE A 82 -10.60 -3.51 -2.79
CA PHE A 82 -9.70 -3.95 -3.86
C PHE A 82 -8.43 -3.11 -3.90
N PHE A 83 -8.56 -1.77 -3.95
CA PHE A 83 -7.40 -0.88 -3.97
C PHE A 83 -6.57 -0.93 -2.68
N SER A 84 -7.22 -1.10 -1.53
CA SER A 84 -6.54 -1.27 -0.24
C SER A 84 -5.74 -2.57 -0.20
N SER A 85 -6.37 -3.69 -0.58
CA SER A 85 -5.76 -5.02 -0.59
C SER A 85 -4.62 -5.10 -1.60
N VAL A 86 -4.84 -4.66 -2.85
CA VAL A 86 -3.82 -4.72 -3.89
C VAL A 86 -2.63 -3.81 -3.58
N GLY A 87 -2.88 -2.66 -2.92
CA GLY A 87 -1.83 -1.76 -2.45
C GLY A 87 -0.95 -2.38 -1.36
N LEU A 88 -1.52 -3.16 -0.44
CA LEU A 88 -0.77 -3.91 0.57
C LEU A 88 0.09 -4.99 -0.11
N TRP A 89 -0.51 -5.81 -0.97
CA TRP A 89 0.19 -6.88 -1.66
C TRP A 89 1.33 -6.39 -2.56
N PHE A 90 1.12 -5.30 -3.30
CA PHE A 90 2.18 -4.71 -4.14
C PHE A 90 3.32 -4.13 -3.31
N ALA A 91 3.02 -3.51 -2.15
CA ALA A 91 4.06 -3.09 -1.22
C ALA A 91 4.87 -4.28 -0.68
N THR A 92 4.22 -5.39 -0.37
CA THR A 92 4.87 -6.65 0.02
C THR A 92 5.75 -7.18 -1.11
N CYS A 93 5.26 -7.23 -2.35
CA CYS A 93 6.05 -7.64 -3.52
C CYS A 93 7.30 -6.78 -3.70
N LEU A 94 7.17 -5.46 -3.51
CA LEU A 94 8.28 -4.52 -3.58
C LEU A 94 9.30 -4.78 -2.45
N SER A 95 8.85 -5.04 -1.21
CA SER A 95 9.74 -5.38 -0.09
C SER A 95 10.49 -6.70 -0.31
N VAL A 96 9.83 -7.71 -0.88
CA VAL A 96 10.43 -9.01 -1.22
C VAL A 96 11.49 -8.81 -2.30
N PHE A 97 11.20 -8.02 -3.34
CA PHE A 97 12.17 -7.71 -4.39
C PHE A 97 13.43 -7.03 -3.83
N TYR A 98 13.26 -5.99 -3.00
CA TYR A 98 14.40 -5.31 -2.40
C TYR A 98 15.17 -6.20 -1.43
N CYS A 99 14.48 -7.02 -0.64
CA CYS A 99 15.10 -7.99 0.25
C CYS A 99 15.97 -8.98 -0.53
N LEU A 100 15.44 -9.58 -1.61
CA LEU A 100 16.16 -10.51 -2.48
C LEU A 100 17.36 -9.87 -3.19
N LYS A 101 17.26 -8.58 -3.52
CA LYS A 101 18.31 -7.84 -4.23
C LYS A 101 19.46 -7.43 -3.31
N VAL A 102 19.15 -6.94 -2.11
CA VAL A 102 20.13 -6.34 -1.18
C VAL A 102 20.67 -7.35 -0.19
N SER A 103 19.86 -8.31 0.25
CA SER A 103 20.31 -9.24 1.28
C SER A 103 21.24 -10.33 0.74
N ASN A 104 22.28 -10.62 1.52
CA ASN A 104 23.29 -11.65 1.26
C ASN A 104 23.04 -12.91 2.09
N PHE A 105 21.78 -13.32 2.26
CA PHE A 105 21.49 -14.59 2.93
C PHE A 105 21.89 -15.77 2.04
N THR A 106 22.61 -16.73 2.64
CA THR A 106 23.11 -17.94 1.99
C THR A 106 22.13 -19.12 2.07
N GLN A 107 20.96 -18.92 2.66
CA GLN A 107 19.94 -19.97 2.81
C GLN A 107 19.48 -20.48 1.44
N HIS A 108 19.38 -21.81 1.28
CA HIS A 108 19.10 -22.46 -0.01
C HIS A 108 17.83 -21.94 -0.70
N TRP A 109 16.73 -21.77 0.05
CA TRP A 109 15.47 -21.20 -0.44
C TRP A 109 15.62 -19.76 -0.96
N PHE A 110 16.44 -18.94 -0.30
CA PHE A 110 16.67 -17.55 -0.69
C PHE A 110 17.47 -17.45 -1.99
N LEU A 111 18.47 -18.31 -2.16
CA LEU A 111 19.25 -18.42 -3.41
C LEU A 111 18.38 -18.91 -4.58
N TRP A 112 17.48 -19.87 -4.33
CA TRP A 112 16.52 -20.36 -5.32
C TRP A 112 15.57 -19.25 -5.79
N LEU A 113 14.99 -18.49 -4.85
CA LEU A 113 14.16 -17.31 -5.13
C LEU A 113 14.92 -16.24 -5.92
N LYS A 114 16.18 -15.99 -5.57
CA LYS A 114 17.05 -15.04 -6.26
C LYS A 114 17.30 -15.43 -7.73
N PHE A 115 17.47 -16.71 -8.02
CA PHE A 115 17.66 -17.22 -9.38
C PHE A 115 16.40 -17.11 -10.26
N ARG A 116 15.20 -17.20 -9.66
CA ARG A 116 13.91 -17.13 -10.37
C ARG A 116 13.16 -15.81 -10.14
N ILE A 117 13.87 -14.76 -9.72
CA ILE A 117 13.26 -13.51 -9.23
C ILE A 117 12.22 -12.90 -10.17
N SER A 118 12.49 -12.90 -11.49
CA SER A 118 11.55 -12.34 -12.49
C SER A 118 10.25 -13.13 -12.59
N LYS A 119 10.33 -14.47 -12.62
CA LYS A 119 9.14 -15.31 -12.70
C LYS A 119 8.37 -15.27 -11.38
N CYS A 120 9.08 -15.37 -10.25
CA CYS A 120 8.49 -15.36 -8.92
C CYS A 120 7.68 -14.08 -8.67
N ILE A 121 8.26 -12.91 -8.96
CA ILE A 121 7.58 -11.63 -8.74
C ILE A 121 6.40 -11.44 -9.69
N PHE A 122 6.50 -11.89 -10.94
CA PHE A 122 5.36 -11.84 -11.84
C PHE A 122 4.19 -12.68 -11.32
N TRP A 123 4.45 -13.91 -10.86
CA TRP A 123 3.43 -14.75 -10.23
C TRP A 123 2.90 -14.17 -8.92
N LEU A 124 3.76 -13.55 -8.12
CA LEU A 124 3.33 -12.85 -6.91
C LEU A 124 2.40 -11.67 -7.24
N LEU A 125 2.72 -10.85 -8.26
CA LEU A 125 1.85 -9.76 -8.70
C LEU A 125 0.50 -10.27 -9.20
N LEU A 126 0.48 -11.36 -9.97
CA LEU A 126 -0.77 -11.96 -10.46
C LEU A 126 -1.59 -12.55 -9.30
N GLY A 127 -0.95 -13.30 -8.40
CA GLY A 127 -1.57 -13.84 -7.19
C GLY A 127 -2.10 -12.72 -6.28
N SER A 128 -1.38 -11.60 -6.19
CA SER A 128 -1.80 -10.40 -5.45
C SER A 128 -3.11 -9.83 -6.00
N LEU A 129 -3.24 -9.74 -7.32
CA LEU A 129 -4.48 -9.28 -7.96
C LEU A 129 -5.64 -10.21 -7.69
N LEU A 130 -5.44 -11.53 -7.86
CA LEU A 130 -6.47 -12.54 -7.62
C LEU A 130 -6.91 -12.56 -6.15
N ALA A 131 -5.95 -12.54 -5.22
CA ALA A 131 -6.22 -12.44 -3.79
C ALA A 131 -6.99 -11.15 -3.46
N SER A 132 -6.61 -10.02 -4.06
CA SER A 132 -7.28 -8.74 -3.83
C SER A 132 -8.72 -8.75 -4.32
N VAL A 133 -8.98 -9.30 -5.51
CA VAL A 133 -10.36 -9.48 -6.02
C VAL A 133 -11.14 -10.39 -5.08
N GLY A 134 -10.57 -11.53 -4.67
CA GLY A 134 -11.21 -12.45 -3.73
C GLY A 134 -11.54 -11.80 -2.37
N THR A 135 -10.61 -11.03 -1.79
CA THR A 135 -10.89 -10.30 -0.55
C THR A 135 -12.01 -9.30 -0.71
N ALA A 136 -12.05 -8.58 -1.83
CA ALA A 136 -13.08 -7.57 -2.09
C ALA A 136 -14.45 -8.21 -2.32
N THR A 137 -14.53 -9.35 -3.03
CA THR A 137 -15.81 -10.06 -3.23
C THR A 137 -16.34 -10.64 -1.92
N VAL A 138 -15.49 -11.28 -1.11
CA VAL A 138 -15.88 -11.80 0.20
C VAL A 138 -16.35 -10.67 1.12
N CYS A 139 -15.68 -9.51 1.12
CA CYS A 139 -16.09 -8.37 1.93
C CYS A 139 -17.50 -7.86 1.62
N ILE A 140 -17.91 -7.83 0.34
CA ILE A 140 -19.30 -7.48 -0.03
C ILE A 140 -20.28 -8.52 0.53
N LYS A 141 -19.94 -9.80 0.39
CA LYS A 141 -20.81 -10.92 0.78
C LYS A 141 -21.05 -10.95 2.29
N VAL A 142 -20.03 -10.65 3.08
CA VAL A 142 -20.10 -10.56 4.55
C VAL A 142 -20.94 -9.36 5.01
N GLY A 143 -21.06 -8.32 4.18
CA GLY A 143 -21.93 -7.17 4.44
C GLY A 143 -21.50 -6.36 5.67
N LEU A 144 -20.20 -6.08 5.79
CA LEU A 144 -19.62 -5.47 7.00
C LEU A 144 -20.15 -4.06 7.37
N PRO A 145 -21.06 -3.43 6.59
CA PRO A 145 -21.85 -2.36 7.17
C PRO A 145 -23.35 -2.34 6.80
N LEU A 146 -23.89 -3.35 6.11
CA LEU A 146 -25.28 -3.31 5.60
C LEU A 146 -26.28 -4.10 6.43
N ILE A 147 -25.85 -4.75 7.51
CA ILE A 147 -26.66 -5.76 8.19
C ILE A 147 -26.84 -5.36 9.65
N GLU A 148 -27.67 -4.36 9.93
CA GLU A 148 -28.41 -4.28 11.20
C GLU A 148 -29.75 -3.56 11.08
N ASP A 149 -29.88 -2.57 10.20
CA ASP A 149 -31.14 -1.79 10.16
C ASP A 149 -32.26 -2.41 9.30
N SER A 150 -31.98 -3.40 8.44
CA SER A 150 -32.99 -3.89 7.47
C SER A 150 -33.47 -5.34 7.66
N TYR A 151 -32.93 -6.11 8.62
CA TYR A 151 -33.28 -7.55 8.75
C TYR A 151 -34.14 -7.90 9.97
N VAL A 152 -34.44 -6.96 10.87
CA VAL A 152 -35.23 -7.26 12.07
C VAL A 152 -36.73 -7.46 11.77
N LEU A 153 -37.21 -7.20 10.53
CA LEU A 153 -38.63 -7.29 10.18
C LEU A 153 -39.03 -8.37 9.17
N ARG A 154 -38.25 -9.44 8.95
CA ARG A 154 -38.79 -10.57 8.16
C ARG A 154 -38.13 -11.92 8.47
N ASN A 155 -38.90 -12.75 9.20
CA ASN A 155 -38.75 -14.19 9.44
C ASN A 155 -37.66 -14.64 10.44
N PRO A 156 -38.04 -15.13 11.65
CA PRO A 156 -37.10 -15.54 12.69
C PRO A 156 -36.58 -17.00 12.57
N ALA A 157 -36.95 -17.77 11.54
CA ALA A 157 -36.79 -19.23 11.56
C ALA A 157 -35.65 -19.82 10.69
N VAL A 158 -34.97 -19.04 9.83
CA VAL A 158 -33.86 -19.60 9.04
C VAL A 158 -32.54 -19.43 9.80
N ASN A 159 -32.19 -20.45 10.60
CA ASN A 159 -30.86 -20.80 11.11
C ASN A 159 -29.90 -19.61 11.36
N VAL A 160 -30.27 -18.76 12.31
CA VAL A 160 -29.41 -17.68 12.85
C VAL A 160 -28.02 -18.20 13.23
N SER A 161 -27.91 -19.43 13.74
CA SER A 161 -26.64 -20.06 14.10
C SER A 161 -25.73 -20.37 12.89
N LYS A 162 -26.25 -20.94 11.79
CA LYS A 162 -25.45 -21.24 10.59
C LYS A 162 -25.03 -19.97 9.85
N VAL A 163 -25.89 -18.96 9.82
CA VAL A 163 -25.57 -17.65 9.21
C VAL A 163 -24.50 -16.91 10.02
N ASN A 164 -24.57 -16.97 11.36
CA ASN A 164 -23.56 -16.36 12.23
C ASN A 164 -22.22 -17.10 12.17
N LEU A 165 -22.22 -18.44 12.08
CA LEU A 165 -20.99 -19.23 11.95
C LEU A 165 -20.29 -18.95 10.61
N LEU A 166 -21.04 -18.96 9.49
CA LEU A 166 -20.52 -18.66 8.16
C LEU A 166 -19.97 -17.23 8.05
N LYS A 167 -20.65 -16.25 8.68
CA LYS A 167 -20.18 -14.86 8.74
C LYS A 167 -18.88 -14.72 9.53
N ASN A 168 -18.76 -15.40 10.67
CA ASN A 168 -17.54 -15.37 11.46
C ASN A 168 -16.35 -15.97 10.71
N ASP A 169 -16.56 -17.09 9.99
CA ASP A 169 -15.52 -17.74 9.19
C ASP A 169 -15.08 -16.86 8.01
N GLU A 170 -16.01 -16.24 7.29
CA GLU A 170 -15.68 -15.36 6.16
C GLU A 170 -14.99 -14.06 6.61
N LEU A 171 -15.35 -13.51 7.78
CA LEU A 171 -14.71 -12.33 8.37
C LEU A 171 -13.30 -12.65 8.88
N LEU A 172 -13.10 -13.84 9.46
CA LEU A 172 -11.79 -14.37 9.83
C LEU A 172 -10.93 -14.58 8.57
N LEU A 173 -11.50 -15.08 7.48
CA LEU A 173 -10.80 -15.25 6.20
C LEU A 173 -10.34 -13.91 5.61
N VAL A 174 -11.18 -12.87 5.65
CA VAL A 174 -10.81 -11.51 5.21
C VAL A 174 -9.65 -10.97 6.04
N ASN A 175 -9.74 -11.06 7.37
CA ASN A 175 -8.68 -10.60 8.27
C ASN A 175 -7.37 -11.38 8.05
N LEU A 176 -7.45 -12.71 7.90
CA LEU A 176 -6.28 -13.56 7.65
C LEU A 176 -5.59 -13.19 6.33
N THR A 177 -6.38 -12.95 5.28
CA THR A 177 -5.87 -12.59 3.95
C THR A 177 -5.21 -11.21 3.94
N LEU A 178 -5.59 -10.31 4.85
CA LEU A 178 -4.97 -9.00 5.04
C LEU A 178 -3.75 -9.02 5.96
N VAL A 179 -3.74 -9.88 6.98
CA VAL A 179 -2.60 -10.03 7.91
C VAL A 179 -1.42 -10.73 7.25
N LEU A 180 -1.67 -11.62 6.29
CA LEU A 180 -0.61 -12.33 5.55
C LEU A 180 0.34 -11.38 4.78
N PRO A 181 -0.11 -10.47 3.90
CA PRO A 181 0.79 -9.54 3.22
C PRO A 181 1.53 -8.62 4.19
N LEU A 182 0.89 -8.26 5.32
CA LEU A 182 1.53 -7.49 6.40
C LEU A 182 2.67 -8.28 7.06
N SER A 183 2.45 -9.53 7.45
CA SER A 183 3.49 -10.34 8.12
C SER A 183 4.69 -10.56 7.22
N VAL A 184 4.46 -10.87 5.93
CA VAL A 184 5.53 -11.01 4.94
C VAL A 184 6.27 -9.69 4.74
N PHE A 185 5.55 -8.56 4.66
CA PHE A 185 6.14 -7.24 4.54
C PHE A 185 7.05 -6.94 5.73
N VAL A 186 6.56 -7.12 6.96
CA VAL A 186 7.32 -6.90 8.21
C VAL A 186 8.57 -7.76 8.25
N MET A 187 8.47 -9.05 7.91
CA MET A 187 9.63 -9.92 7.87
C MET A 187 10.67 -9.45 6.84
N CYS A 188 10.24 -9.12 5.62
CA CYS A 188 11.13 -8.66 4.55
C CYS A 188 11.82 -7.34 4.88
N THR A 189 11.09 -6.35 5.40
CA THR A 189 11.66 -5.06 5.78
C THR A 189 12.62 -5.19 6.95
N SER A 190 12.28 -6.03 7.95
CA SER A 190 13.16 -6.29 9.10
C SER A 190 14.47 -6.95 8.66
N MET A 191 14.37 -7.97 7.79
CA MET A 191 15.53 -8.61 7.18
C MET A 191 16.40 -7.62 6.40
N LEU A 192 15.78 -6.72 5.64
CA LEU A 192 16.49 -5.69 4.87
C LEU A 192 17.19 -4.68 5.80
N CYS A 193 16.54 -4.25 6.88
CA CYS A 193 17.14 -3.39 7.91
C CYS A 193 18.36 -4.07 8.57
N ILE A 194 18.23 -5.34 8.96
CA ILE A 194 19.33 -6.11 9.58
C ILE A 194 20.49 -6.27 8.58
N SER A 195 20.19 -6.58 7.32
CA SER A 195 21.22 -6.75 6.29
C SER A 195 21.99 -5.45 6.04
N LEU A 196 21.28 -4.32 5.92
CA LEU A 196 21.89 -2.99 5.77
C LEU A 196 22.74 -2.62 6.99
N TYR A 197 22.24 -2.89 8.20
CA TYR A 197 22.97 -2.63 9.44
C TYR A 197 24.25 -3.49 9.56
N LYS A 198 24.16 -4.80 9.26
CA LYS A 198 25.32 -5.71 9.28
C LYS A 198 26.36 -5.32 8.24
N HIS A 199 25.92 -4.97 7.03
CA HIS A 199 26.82 -4.50 5.97
C HIS A 199 27.53 -3.21 6.39
N LYS A 200 26.82 -2.27 7.02
CA LYS A 200 27.43 -1.05 7.60
C LYS A 200 28.50 -1.40 8.62
N TYR A 201 28.19 -2.25 9.59
CA TYR A 201 29.14 -2.63 10.64
C TYR A 201 30.40 -3.30 10.07
N GLN A 202 30.25 -4.16 9.07
CA GLN A 202 31.37 -4.82 8.39
C GLN A 202 32.22 -3.86 7.55
N VAL A 203 31.61 -2.85 6.92
CA VAL A 203 32.35 -1.82 6.16
C VAL A 203 33.06 -0.85 7.11
N GLN A 204 32.42 -0.44 8.20
CA GLN A 204 32.97 0.49 9.19
C GLN A 204 34.13 -0.13 9.98
N ASN A 205 34.10 -1.43 10.27
CA ASN A 205 35.21 -2.12 10.95
C ASN A 205 36.40 -2.46 10.04
N ARG A 206 36.25 -2.40 8.70
CA ARG A 206 37.34 -2.75 7.76
C ARG A 206 38.09 -1.54 7.19
N LEU A 207 37.53 -0.33 7.30
CA LEU A 207 38.08 0.88 6.68
C LEU A 207 37.93 2.04 7.66
N HIS A 208 38.98 2.30 8.44
CA HIS A 208 39.00 3.39 9.41
C HIS A 208 39.03 4.80 8.76
N GLU A 209 39.09 4.92 7.42
CA GLU A 209 39.41 6.22 6.80
C GLU A 209 38.77 6.59 5.44
N PHE A 210 37.86 5.81 4.83
CA PHE A 210 37.34 6.19 3.49
C PHE A 210 35.80 6.29 3.36
N SER A 211 35.38 7.57 3.30
CA SER A 211 34.18 8.13 2.65
C SER A 211 32.92 8.30 3.51
N ASN A 212 32.83 9.45 4.19
CA ASN A 212 31.62 9.98 4.84
C ASN A 212 30.39 10.03 3.92
N ALA A 213 30.60 10.25 2.61
CA ALA A 213 29.51 10.38 1.63
C ALA A 213 28.77 9.05 1.35
N ARG A 214 29.49 7.91 1.34
CA ARG A 214 28.87 6.59 1.10
C ARG A 214 28.14 6.08 2.33
N THR A 215 28.71 6.29 3.53
CA THR A 215 28.04 5.98 4.81
C THR A 215 26.77 6.80 4.99
N GLU A 216 26.77 8.07 4.58
CA GLU A 216 25.59 8.95 4.64
C GLU A 216 24.48 8.50 3.67
N ALA A 217 24.81 8.11 2.45
CA ALA A 217 23.84 7.57 1.50
C ALA A 217 23.15 6.28 2.02
N HIS A 218 23.91 5.38 2.64
CA HIS A 218 23.35 4.17 3.25
C HIS A 218 22.51 4.48 4.50
N MET A 219 22.88 5.47 5.31
CA MET A 219 22.06 5.93 6.45
C MET A 219 20.74 6.53 6.01
N ASN A 220 20.75 7.33 4.95
CA ASN A 220 19.53 7.89 4.38
C ASN A 220 18.62 6.79 3.81
N ALA A 221 19.19 5.77 3.16
CA ALA A 221 18.43 4.61 2.70
C ALA A 221 17.78 3.84 3.86
N LEU A 222 18.52 3.58 4.95
CA LEU A 222 17.96 2.93 6.13
C LEU A 222 16.83 3.76 6.77
N LYS A 223 17.04 5.07 6.92
CA LYS A 223 16.02 6.01 7.45
C LYS A 223 14.76 6.01 6.58
N MET A 224 14.91 5.97 5.25
CA MET A 224 13.80 5.89 4.30
C MET A 224 13.03 4.57 4.42
N VAL A 225 13.73 3.44 4.58
CA VAL A 225 13.08 2.13 4.77
C VAL A 225 12.33 2.08 6.10
N THR A 226 12.92 2.59 7.18
CA THR A 226 12.28 2.62 8.51
C THR A 226 11.07 3.55 8.54
N THR A 227 11.16 4.75 7.95
CA THR A 227 10.02 5.67 7.85
C THR A 227 8.89 5.08 7.02
N PHE A 228 9.22 4.44 5.90
CA PHE A 228 8.25 3.70 5.10
C PHE A 228 7.55 2.59 5.91
N PHE A 229 8.32 1.80 6.67
CA PHE A 229 7.76 0.78 7.56
C PHE A 229 6.75 1.37 8.56
N CYS A 230 7.08 2.49 9.21
CA CYS A 230 6.16 3.18 10.12
C CYS A 230 4.86 3.60 9.42
N PHE A 231 4.95 4.24 8.25
CA PHE A 231 3.76 4.64 7.48
C PHE A 231 2.87 3.45 7.11
N PHE A 232 3.46 2.31 6.77
CA PHE A 232 2.72 1.09 6.44
C PHE A 232 1.95 0.54 7.64
N ILE A 233 2.59 0.47 8.81
CA ILE A 233 1.93 0.01 10.05
C ILE A 233 0.80 0.97 10.46
N SER A 234 1.04 2.28 10.38
CA SER A 234 0.02 3.29 10.69
C SER A 234 -1.18 3.18 9.75
N TYR A 235 -0.96 2.97 8.45
CA TYR A 235 -2.03 2.73 7.48
C TYR A 235 -2.82 1.47 7.81
N PHE A 236 -2.14 0.35 8.08
CA PHE A 236 -2.81 -0.91 8.39
C PHE A 236 -3.65 -0.79 9.66
N ALA A 237 -3.12 -0.13 10.70
CA ALA A 237 -3.86 0.13 11.93
C ALA A 237 -5.12 0.99 11.68
N ALA A 238 -5.00 2.06 10.89
CA ALA A 238 -6.13 2.91 10.53
C ALA A 238 -7.17 2.16 9.68
N PHE A 239 -6.72 1.32 8.74
CA PHE A 239 -7.58 0.46 7.93
C PHE A 239 -8.36 -0.54 8.78
N MET A 240 -7.68 -1.23 9.71
CA MET A 240 -8.33 -2.15 10.64
C MET A 240 -9.29 -1.42 11.57
N ALA A 241 -8.94 -0.24 12.08
CA ALA A 241 -9.84 0.57 12.89
C ALA A 241 -11.11 0.97 12.12
N ASN A 242 -10.97 1.33 10.84
CA ASN A 242 -12.10 1.69 9.98
C ASN A 242 -13.01 0.49 9.64
N MET A 243 -12.49 -0.74 9.70
CA MET A 243 -13.26 -1.97 9.47
C MET A 243 -13.91 -2.51 10.74
N THR A 244 -13.23 -2.40 11.89
CA THR A 244 -13.69 -2.95 13.17
C THR A 244 -14.65 -2.02 13.89
N PHE A 245 -14.40 -0.71 13.87
CA PHE A 245 -15.21 0.25 14.61
C PHE A 245 -16.24 0.91 13.70
N ARG A 246 -17.49 1.00 14.18
CA ARG A 246 -18.50 1.88 13.58
C ARG A 246 -18.11 3.33 13.86
N ILE A 247 -17.40 3.94 12.91
CA ILE A 247 -17.04 5.35 12.98
C ILE A 247 -18.13 6.16 12.28
N PRO A 248 -18.89 7.01 13.00
CA PRO A 248 -19.93 7.82 12.38
C PRO A 248 -19.37 8.67 11.26
N HIS A 249 -19.98 8.62 10.08
CA HIS A 249 -19.61 9.46 8.97
C HIS A 249 -19.72 10.93 9.38
N ARG A 250 -18.81 11.78 8.87
CA ARG A 250 -18.69 13.22 9.23
C ARG A 250 -18.19 13.50 10.65
N SER A 251 -17.94 12.50 11.49
CA SER A 251 -17.29 12.72 12.79
C SER A 251 -15.83 13.12 12.62
N HIS A 252 -15.28 13.82 13.62
CA HIS A 252 -13.85 14.12 13.66
C HIS A 252 -12.98 12.85 13.54
N ARG A 253 -13.40 11.74 14.17
CA ARG A 253 -12.72 10.44 14.12
C ARG A 253 -12.67 9.88 12.69
N PHE A 254 -13.74 10.05 11.92
CA PHE A 254 -13.78 9.62 10.51
C PHE A 254 -12.72 10.34 9.68
N PHE A 255 -12.61 11.67 9.81
CA PHE A 255 -11.63 12.44 9.07
C PHE A 255 -10.19 12.11 9.48
N VAL A 256 -9.92 11.95 10.78
CA VAL A 256 -8.59 11.55 11.27
C VAL A 256 -8.18 10.20 10.70
N VAL A 257 -9.07 9.21 10.69
CA VAL A 257 -8.78 7.89 10.12
C VAL A 257 -8.51 7.99 8.61
N LYS A 258 -9.31 8.76 7.87
CA LYS A 258 -9.11 8.96 6.43
C LYS A 258 -7.82 9.72 6.10
N GLU A 259 -7.42 10.67 6.93
CA GLU A 259 -6.16 11.41 6.83
C GLU A 259 -4.96 10.48 7.05
N VAL A 260 -4.96 9.67 8.11
CA VAL A 260 -3.91 8.66 8.32
C VAL A 260 -3.84 7.66 7.16
N MET A 261 -4.99 7.26 6.61
CA MET A 261 -5.05 6.39 5.44
C MET A 261 -4.52 7.06 4.16
N ALA A 262 -4.66 8.38 4.01
CA ALA A 262 -4.20 9.16 2.86
C ALA A 262 -2.71 9.52 2.93
N ALA A 263 -2.15 9.58 4.14
CA ALA A 263 -0.73 9.85 4.37
C ALA A 263 0.19 8.75 3.82
N TYR A 264 -0.24 7.49 3.90
CA TYR A 264 0.57 6.38 3.43
C TYR A 264 0.78 6.36 1.89
N PRO A 265 -0.26 6.44 1.05
CA PRO A 265 -0.10 6.47 -0.40
C PRO A 265 0.73 7.65 -0.91
N ALA A 266 0.65 8.80 -0.23
CA ALA A 266 1.44 9.99 -0.54
C ALA A 266 2.89 9.83 -0.06
N GLY A 267 3.08 9.55 1.23
CA GLY A 267 4.40 9.45 1.87
C GLY A 267 5.26 8.35 1.27
N HIS A 268 4.70 7.18 0.98
CA HIS A 268 5.49 6.10 0.40
C HIS A 268 6.02 6.46 -1.00
N SER A 269 5.21 7.09 -1.84
CA SER A 269 5.65 7.41 -3.20
C SER A 269 6.68 8.52 -3.22
N ILE A 270 6.60 9.47 -2.28
CA ILE A 270 7.67 10.44 -2.00
C ILE A 270 8.96 9.70 -1.61
N ILE A 271 8.89 8.75 -0.68
CA ILE A 271 10.06 7.97 -0.24
C ILE A 271 10.70 7.19 -1.39
N ILE A 272 9.90 6.56 -2.27
CA ILE A 272 10.43 5.86 -3.46
C ILE A 272 11.20 6.83 -4.36
N ILE A 273 10.63 7.99 -4.65
CA ILE A 273 11.23 8.99 -5.54
C ILE A 273 12.52 9.53 -4.94
N LEU A 274 12.53 9.84 -3.64
CA LEU A 274 13.70 10.36 -2.94
C LEU A 274 14.83 9.32 -2.80
N SER A 275 14.47 8.03 -2.70
CA SER A 275 15.40 6.92 -2.56
C SER A 275 16.13 6.57 -3.86
N ASN A 276 15.53 6.86 -5.02
CA ASN A 276 16.12 6.58 -6.32
C ASN A 276 16.66 7.87 -6.95
N SER A 277 17.98 7.99 -7.05
CA SER A 277 18.65 9.18 -7.61
C SER A 277 18.12 9.57 -9.00
N LYS A 278 17.83 8.58 -9.85
CA LYS A 278 17.28 8.82 -11.20
C LYS A 278 15.86 9.42 -11.15
N LEU A 279 15.00 8.91 -10.26
CA LEU A 279 13.64 9.43 -10.08
C LEU A 279 13.68 10.82 -9.43
N LYS A 280 14.57 11.03 -8.47
CA LYS A 280 14.81 12.32 -7.82
C LYS A 280 15.21 13.40 -8.82
N ASP A 281 16.15 13.12 -9.71
CA ASP A 281 16.61 14.08 -10.73
C ASP A 281 15.51 14.41 -11.75
N SER A 282 14.75 13.39 -12.16
CA SER A 282 13.59 13.57 -13.04
C SER A 282 12.52 14.45 -12.38
N PHE A 283 12.24 14.24 -11.10
CA PHE A 283 11.26 15.01 -10.33
C PHE A 283 11.69 16.47 -10.16
N ARG A 284 12.98 16.70 -9.87
CA ARG A 284 13.54 18.06 -9.76
C ARG A 284 13.44 18.82 -11.08
N THR A 285 13.70 18.14 -12.19
CA THR A 285 13.58 18.73 -13.53
C THR A 285 12.14 19.16 -13.83
N MET A 286 11.15 18.33 -13.50
CA MET A 286 9.73 18.66 -13.66
C MET A 286 9.34 19.90 -12.84
N ILE A 287 9.73 19.97 -11.56
CA ILE A 287 9.45 21.14 -10.71
C ILE A 287 10.09 22.40 -11.28
N CYS A 288 11.33 22.33 -11.77
CA CYS A 288 12.01 23.47 -12.38
C CYS A 288 11.33 23.94 -13.68
N LEU A 289 10.75 23.04 -14.47
CA LEU A 289 9.99 23.38 -15.67
C LEU A 289 8.66 24.05 -15.31
N MET A 290 7.94 23.55 -14.30
CA MET A 290 6.70 24.16 -13.82
C MET A 290 6.91 25.56 -13.21
N LYS A 291 8.10 25.86 -12.68
CA LYS A 291 8.43 27.18 -12.13
C LYS A 291 8.85 28.21 -13.19
N LYS A 292 9.03 27.78 -14.44
CA LYS A 292 9.41 28.64 -15.58
C LYS A 292 8.23 29.06 -16.46
N GLN A 293 7.04 28.51 -16.22
CA GLN A 293 5.77 28.95 -16.79
C GLN A 293 5.07 29.91 -15.82
#